data_AF-A0A9W6I8X7-F1
#
_entry.id   AF-A0A9W6I8X7-F1
#
_cell.length_a   1.000
_cell.length_b   1.000
_cell.length_c   1.000
_cell.angle_alpha   90.00
_cell.angle_beta   90.00
_cell.angle_gamma   90.00
#
_symmetry.space_group_name_H-M   'P 1'
#
loop_
_entity.id
_entity.type
_entity.pdbx_description
1 polymer ?
#
loop_
_entity_poly.entity_id
_entity_poly.type
_entity_poly.pdbx_seq_one_letter_code
_entity_poly.pdbx_strand_id
1 'polypeptide(L)' 'MTSLVDKIRRYLASPQGRRNMEKAKTMARDPRNQRRLREFVNRFRSGGPRR' A
#
# COMPACT_ATOMS: atom_id res chain seq x y z
N MET A 1 3.17 25.39 -14.76
CA MET A 1 3.24 23.90 -14.74
C MET A 1 2.55 23.42 -13.48
N THR A 2 1.33 22.91 -13.59
CA THR A 2 0.63 22.36 -12.42
C THR A 2 1.20 20.97 -12.17
N SER A 3 2.24 20.93 -11.34
CA SER A 3 2.95 19.69 -11.02
C SER A 3 1.97 18.66 -10.48
N LEU A 4 2.05 17.44 -10.99
CA LEU A 4 1.30 16.27 -10.51
C LEU A 4 1.30 16.16 -8.97
N VAL A 5 2.39 16.60 -8.37
CA VAL A 5 2.60 16.73 -6.92
C VAL A 5 1.58 17.62 -6.22
N ASP A 6 1.18 18.76 -6.79
CA ASP A 6 0.19 19.67 -6.19
C ASP A 6 -1.21 19.05 -6.20
N LYS A 7 -1.54 18.32 -7.28
CA LYS A 7 -2.80 17.58 -7.40
C LYS A 7 -2.85 16.41 -6.41
N ILE A 8 -1.73 15.72 -6.20
CA ILE A 8 -1.61 14.68 -5.16
C ILE A 8 -1.71 15.30 -3.77
N ARG A 9 -1.06 16.44 -3.50
CA ARG A 9 -1.19 17.17 -2.22
C ARG A 9 -2.62 17.60 -1.93
N ARG A 10 -3.32 18.20 -2.90
CA ARG A 10 -4.74 18.57 -2.77
C ARG A 10 -5.63 17.34 -2.59
N TYR A 11 -5.32 16.24 -3.29
CA TYR A 11 -6.07 14.99 -3.13
C TYR A 11 -5.84 14.36 -1.76
N LEU A 12 -4.61 14.35 -1.25
CA LEU A 12 -4.27 13.88 0.10
C LEU A 12 -4.86 14.79 1.19
N ALA A 13 -4.98 16.09 0.94
CA ALA A 13 -5.62 17.05 1.83
C ALA A 13 -7.16 16.96 1.81
N SER A 14 -7.75 16.36 0.77
CA SER A 14 -9.19 16.11 0.68
C SER A 14 -9.64 15.03 1.68
N PRO A 15 -10.89 15.08 2.19
CA PRO A 15 -11.46 14.03 3.04
C PRO A 15 -11.37 12.62 2.43
N GLN A 16 -11.36 12.51 1.10
CA GLN A 16 -11.18 11.24 0.39
C GLN A 16 -9.74 10.72 0.50
N GLY A 17 -8.75 11.61 0.42
CA GLY A 17 -7.33 11.28 0.63
C GLY A 17 -7.01 10.92 2.08
N ARG A 18 -7.62 11.60 3.05
CA ARG A 18 -7.52 11.23 4.47
C ARG A 18 -8.05 9.84 4.73
N ARG A 19 -9.23 9.49 4.21
CA ARG A 19 -9.78 8.12 4.34
C ARG A 19 -8.88 7.07 3.70
N ASN A 20 -8.29 7.36 2.53
CA ASN A 20 -7.35 6.45 1.90
C ASN A 20 -6.04 6.34 2.70
N MET A 21 -5.52 7.44 3.25
CA MET A 21 -4.36 7.43 4.14
C MET A 21 -4.64 6.66 5.42
N GLU A 22 -5.82 6.78 6.02
CA GLU A 22 -6.21 6.02 7.21
C GLU A 22 -6.37 4.54 6.90
N LYS A 23 -7.03 4.18 5.79
CA LYS A 23 -7.07 2.79 5.31
C LYS A 23 -5.67 2.25 5.07
N ALA A 24 -4.80 3.03 4.43
CA ALA A 24 -3.41 2.65 4.17
C ALA A 24 -2.60 2.52 5.47
N LYS A 25 -2.75 3.44 6.42
CA LYS A 25 -2.13 3.36 7.75
C LYS A 25 -2.63 2.16 8.51
N THR A 26 -3.93 1.89 8.50
CA THR A 26 -4.53 0.72 9.17
C THR A 26 -4.06 -0.57 8.52
N MET A 27 -4.03 -0.66 7.19
CA MET A 27 -3.47 -1.81 6.48
C MET A 27 -1.96 -1.97 6.74
N ALA A 28 -1.21 -0.87 6.85
CA ALA A 28 0.22 -0.91 7.14
C ALA A 28 0.51 -1.23 8.61
N ARG A 29 -0.36 -0.81 9.53
CA ARG A 29 -0.31 -1.14 10.95
C ARG A 29 -0.80 -2.54 11.27
N ASP A 30 -1.51 -3.19 10.35
CA ASP A 30 -2.04 -4.52 10.58
C ASP A 30 -0.95 -5.58 10.36
N PRO A 31 -0.39 -6.17 11.43
CA PRO A 31 0.65 -7.18 11.32
C PRO A 31 0.12 -8.49 10.71
N ARG A 32 -1.21 -8.69 10.72
CA ARG A 32 -1.86 -9.89 10.18
C ARG A 32 -1.84 -9.87 8.66
N ASN A 33 -2.08 -8.70 8.07
CA ASN A 33 -1.91 -8.49 6.62
C ASN A 33 -0.44 -8.60 6.20
N GLN A 34 0.49 -8.09 7.01
CA GLN A 34 1.92 -8.28 6.74
C GLN A 34 2.31 -9.76 6.74
N ARG A 35 1.82 -10.56 7.68
CA ARG A 35 2.08 -12.01 7.68
C ARG A 35 1.53 -12.69 6.43
N ARG A 36 0.28 -12.39 6.05
CA ARG A 36 -0.33 -12.93 4.81
C ARG A 36 0.45 -12.53 3.57
N LEU A 37 0.84 -11.25 3.45
CA LEU A 37 1.69 -10.77 2.35
C LEU A 37 3.04 -11.49 2.33
N ARG A 38 3.67 -11.67 3.49
CA ARG A 38 4.97 -12.34 3.61
C ARG A 38 4.88 -13.81 3.25
N GLU A 39 3.81 -14.50 3.64
CA GLU A 39 3.54 -15.87 3.21
C GLU A 39 3.26 -15.95 1.71
N PHE A 40 2.48 -15.01 1.17
CA PHE A 40 2.17 -14.97 -0.26
C PHE A 40 3.43 -14.73 -1.09
N VAL A 41 4.26 -13.77 -0.68
CA VAL A 41 5.57 -13.47 -1.29
C VAL A 41 6.53 -14.64 -1.11
N ASN A 42 6.59 -15.29 0.05
CA ASN A 42 7.42 -16.48 0.26
C ASN A 42 6.95 -17.65 -0.60
N ARG A 43 5.64 -17.83 -0.80
CA ARG A 43 5.09 -18.87 -1.68
C ARG A 43 5.39 -18.57 -3.15
N PHE A 44 5.25 -17.31 -3.57
CA PHE A 44 5.64 -16.87 -4.91
C PHE A 44 7.15 -16.97 -5.15
N ARG A 45 7.98 -16.66 -4.14
CA ARG A 45 9.44 -16.76 -4.21
C ARG A 45 9.93 -18.21 -4.16
N SER A 46 9.27 -19.06 -3.37
CA SER A 46 9.63 -20.48 -3.23
C SER A 46 9.07 -21.35 -4.37
N GLY A 47 7.97 -20.90 -5.00
CA GLY A 47 7.37 -21.49 -6.19
C GLY A 47 7.78 -20.82 -7.51
N GLY A 48 8.64 -19.80 -7.47
CA GLY A 48 9.30 -19.28 -8.66
C GLY A 48 10.18 -20.38 -9.28
N PRO A 49 10.21 -20.50 -10.62
CA PRO A 49 10.74 -21.67 -11.31
C PRO A 49 12.20 -21.88 -10.92
N ARG A 50 12.41 -22.87 -10.06
CA ARG A 50 13.71 -23.49 -9.84
C ARG A 50 14.06 -24.20 -11.14
N ARG A 51 14.72 -23.47 -12.05
CA ARG A 51 15.69 -24.03 -12.96
C ARG A 51 17.01 -24.19 -12.21
#